data_AF-A0A225E4L3-F1
#
_entry.id   AF-A0A225E4L3-F1
#
_cell.length_a   1.000
_cell.length_b   1.000
_cell.length_c   1.000
_cell.angle_alpha   90.00
_cell.angle_beta   90.00
_cell.angle_gamma   90.00
#
_symmetry.space_group_name_H-M   'P 1'
#
loop_
_entity.id
_entity.type
_entity.pdbx_description
1 polymer ?
#
loop_
_entity_poly.entity_id
_entity_poly.type
_entity_poly.pdbx_seq_one_letter_code
_entity_poly.pdbx_strand_id
1 'polypeptide(L)'
;MLDREPFLRAIFANPADDLPRLVFADWLEERGEGAWADVIRTECERARAGEIEDSERKRGFVVCDTIRVHADEIANADAFRNRACSERPEWYGATRLRITGGRVASPLVIPAILASPVVERVSELDLSGTEVALVPIDSESSEIEGVLKFVDYEVKPVVTVPVVIALSQSKEVRRLTSLDLTNNNLDNDAARALAKSSHLIRLERLLFWQGNTVRGRVWSLLVERFGKDVVQ
;
A
#
# COMPACT_ATOMS: atom_id res chain seq x y z
N MET A 1 -17.15 14.80 -0.06
CA MET A 1 -15.74 15.18 0.12
C MET A 1 -15.62 15.69 1.54
N LEU A 2 -15.19 14.84 2.48
CA LEU A 2 -14.81 15.30 3.81
C LEU A 2 -13.32 15.02 3.89
N ASP A 3 -12.56 16.07 3.57
CA ASP A 3 -11.13 15.98 3.39
C ASP A 3 -10.47 15.92 4.77
N ARG A 4 -9.76 14.82 5.04
CA ARG A 4 -8.98 14.61 6.27
C ARG A 4 -7.68 15.43 6.25
N GLU A 5 -7.26 15.87 5.06
CA GLU A 5 -6.01 16.56 4.82
C GLU A 5 -5.75 17.79 5.71
N PRO A 6 -6.74 18.66 6.04
CA PRO A 6 -6.50 19.79 6.93
C PRO A 6 -6.06 19.38 8.34
N PHE A 7 -6.69 18.33 8.90
CA PHE A 7 -6.34 17.81 10.22
C PHE A 7 -4.94 17.20 10.18
N LEU A 8 -4.70 16.33 9.20
CA LEU A 8 -3.41 15.68 9.01
C LEU A 8 -2.28 16.71 8.84
N ARG A 9 -2.47 17.73 7.99
CA ARG A 9 -1.50 18.81 7.80
C ARG A 9 -1.19 19.55 9.10
N ALA A 10 -2.18 19.87 9.91
CA ALA A 10 -1.97 20.53 11.20
C ALA A 10 -1.15 19.65 12.16
N ILE A 11 -1.44 18.35 12.20
CA ILE A 11 -0.68 17.40 13.03
C ILE A 11 0.76 17.25 12.53
N PHE A 12 0.98 17.16 11.21
CA PHE A 12 2.34 17.08 10.63
C PHE A 12 3.16 18.35 10.84
N ALA A 13 2.52 19.52 10.89
CA ALA A 13 3.20 20.78 11.15
C ALA A 13 3.75 20.88 12.58
N ASN A 14 3.07 20.25 13.55
CA ASN A 14 3.51 20.19 14.93
C ASN A 14 3.16 18.84 15.60
N PRO A 15 3.93 17.76 15.36
CA PRO A 15 3.56 16.40 15.78
C PRO A 15 3.46 16.20 17.31
N ALA A 16 4.11 17.07 18.09
CA ALA A 16 4.11 17.05 19.55
C ALA A 16 2.93 17.80 20.17
N ASP A 17 2.18 18.58 19.38
CA ASP A 17 1.00 19.30 19.84
C ASP A 17 -0.20 18.35 19.94
N ASP A 18 -0.79 18.27 21.13
CA ASP A 18 -1.97 17.46 21.39
C ASP A 18 -3.21 18.03 20.71
N LEU A 19 -3.31 19.36 20.58
CA LEU A 19 -4.53 20.02 20.12
C LEU A 19 -5.00 19.51 18.74
N PRO A 20 -4.18 19.53 17.67
CA PRO A 20 -4.62 19.04 16.37
C PRO A 20 -4.92 17.53 16.37
N ARG A 21 -4.29 16.75 17.26
CA ARG A 21 -4.55 15.30 17.40
C ARG A 21 -5.90 15.04 18.06
N LEU A 22 -6.22 15.76 19.14
CA LEU A 22 -7.48 15.62 19.86
C LEU A 22 -8.66 16.10 19.00
N VAL A 23 -8.48 17.19 18.26
CA VAL A 23 -9.48 17.64 17.27
C VAL A 23 -9.71 16.59 16.18
N PHE A 24 -8.66 15.90 15.73
CA PHE A 24 -8.79 14.80 14.78
C PHE A 24 -9.46 13.57 15.42
N ALA A 25 -9.20 13.28 16.69
CA ALA A 25 -9.88 12.23 17.44
C ALA A 25 -11.39 12.50 17.54
N ASP A 26 -11.80 13.72 17.86
CA ASP A 26 -13.22 14.09 17.89
C ASP A 26 -13.87 13.91 16.51
N TRP A 27 -13.17 14.34 15.44
CA TRP A 27 -13.64 14.14 14.06
C TRP A 27 -13.79 12.66 13.67
N LEU A 28 -12.90 11.79 14.17
CA LEU A 28 -12.97 10.33 13.97
C LEU A 28 -14.17 9.74 14.70
N GLU A 29 -14.39 10.13 15.96
CA GLU A 29 -15.52 9.67 16.76
C GLU A 29 -16.86 10.03 16.14
N GLU A 30 -17.03 11.26 15.65
CA GLU A 30 -18.22 11.71 14.91
C GLU A 30 -18.52 10.88 13.64
N ARG A 31 -17.54 10.11 13.17
CA ARG A 31 -17.62 9.25 11.97
C ARG A 31 -17.72 7.77 12.27
N GLY A 32 -17.89 7.42 13.54
CA GLY A 32 -17.94 6.02 13.98
C GLY A 32 -16.56 5.37 14.06
N GLU A 33 -15.47 6.15 14.00
CA GLU A 33 -14.10 5.70 14.23
C GLU A 33 -13.67 5.97 15.69
N GLY A 34 -14.59 5.82 16.65
CA GLY A 34 -14.37 6.13 18.07
C GLY A 34 -13.27 5.29 18.74
N ALA A 35 -13.15 4.01 18.38
CA ALA A 35 -12.04 3.17 18.86
C ALA A 35 -10.67 3.77 18.49
N TRP A 36 -10.60 4.52 17.39
CA TRP A 36 -9.40 5.17 16.92
C TRP A 36 -9.15 6.52 17.60
N ALA A 37 -10.23 7.25 17.86
CA ALA A 37 -10.20 8.45 18.69
C ALA A 37 -9.61 8.15 20.08
N ASP A 38 -10.02 7.05 20.70
CA ASP A 38 -9.57 6.64 22.03
C ASP A 38 -8.08 6.29 22.08
N VAL A 39 -7.55 5.66 21.04
CA VAL A 39 -6.11 5.40 20.95
C VAL A 39 -5.33 6.72 20.89
N ILE A 40 -5.75 7.67 20.05
CA ILE A 40 -5.11 8.98 19.94
C ILE A 40 -5.15 9.74 21.29
N ARG A 41 -6.28 9.69 22.01
CA ARG A 41 -6.43 10.30 23.34
C ARG A 41 -5.47 9.66 24.35
N THR A 42 -5.43 8.33 24.37
CA THR A 42 -4.52 7.56 25.24
C THR A 42 -3.06 7.92 25.00
N GLU A 43 -2.63 8.07 23.73
CA GLU A 43 -1.28 8.53 23.40
C GLU A 43 -0.98 9.93 23.94
N CYS A 44 -1.93 10.87 23.80
CA CYS A 44 -1.78 12.23 24.31
C CYS A 44 -1.65 12.23 25.84
N GLU A 45 -2.47 11.43 26.54
CA GLU A 45 -2.44 11.29 28.00
C GLU A 45 -1.09 10.73 28.50
N ARG A 46 -0.62 9.62 27.93
CA ARG A 46 0.67 9.00 28.30
C ARG A 46 1.83 9.96 28.08
N ALA A 47 1.76 10.76 27.03
CA ALA A 47 2.81 11.69 26.71
C ALA A 47 2.78 12.97 27.58
N ARG A 48 1.62 13.36 28.13
CA ARG A 48 1.52 14.37 29.20
C ARG A 48 2.07 13.85 30.53
N ALA A 49 1.91 12.55 30.80
CA ALA A 49 2.41 11.91 32.02
C ALA A 49 3.94 11.76 32.06
N GLY A 50 4.65 12.09 30.96
CA GLY A 50 6.11 11.98 30.88
C GLY A 50 6.60 10.53 30.82
N GLU A 51 5.71 9.57 30.54
CA GLU A 51 6.02 8.14 30.47
C GLU A 51 6.76 7.72 29.19
N ILE A 52 6.98 8.67 28.27
CA ILE A 52 7.64 8.45 26.96
C ILE A 52 8.70 9.55 26.82
N GLU A 53 9.98 9.18 26.67
CA GLU A 53 11.07 10.14 26.51
C GLU A 53 10.91 10.99 25.24
N ASP A 54 11.35 12.25 25.27
CA ASP A 54 11.21 13.23 24.18
C ASP A 54 11.79 12.76 22.83
N SER A 55 12.86 11.97 22.86
CA SER A 55 13.48 11.33 21.68
C SER A 55 12.67 10.16 21.12
N GLU A 56 11.75 9.61 21.90
CA GLU A 56 10.82 8.54 21.54
C GLU A 56 9.42 9.06 21.16
N ARG A 57 9.23 10.39 21.07
CA ARG A 57 8.01 11.09 20.59
C ARG A 57 7.67 10.78 19.12
N LYS A 58 7.58 9.52 18.74
CA LYS A 58 6.96 9.08 17.48
C LYS A 58 5.46 9.04 17.66
N ARG A 59 4.82 10.15 18.03
CA ARG A 59 3.37 10.20 18.16
C ARG A 59 2.76 10.27 16.76
N GLY A 60 2.25 9.16 16.24
CA GLY A 60 1.43 9.02 15.02
C GLY A 60 1.84 9.66 13.69
N PHE A 61 2.80 10.58 13.59
CA PHE A 61 2.88 11.51 12.44
C PHE A 61 4.31 11.93 12.10
N VAL A 62 5.28 11.06 12.37
CA VAL A 62 6.65 11.24 11.88
C VAL A 62 6.70 10.87 10.39
N VAL A 63 7.58 11.52 9.63
CA VAL A 63 7.77 11.20 8.21
C VAL A 63 8.37 9.79 8.08
N CYS A 64 7.52 8.83 7.74
CA CYS A 64 7.92 7.59 7.08
C CYS A 64 7.79 7.81 5.58
N ASP A 65 8.69 7.26 4.78
CA ASP A 65 8.53 7.31 3.32
C ASP A 65 7.71 6.10 2.83
N THR A 66 7.94 4.92 3.40
CA THR A 66 7.33 3.67 2.92
C THR A 66 6.81 2.79 4.06
N ILE A 67 5.51 2.47 4.03
CA ILE A 67 4.94 1.34 4.77
C ILE A 67 5.31 0.06 4.04
N ARG A 68 5.93 -0.89 4.73
CA ARG A 68 6.19 -2.24 4.23
C ARG A 68 5.46 -3.23 5.11
N VAL A 69 4.58 -4.03 4.53
CA VAL A 69 3.79 -5.04 5.23
C VAL A 69 3.66 -6.31 4.40
N HIS A 70 3.58 -7.45 5.08
CA HIS A 70 3.28 -8.73 4.46
C HIS A 70 1.80 -8.81 4.07
N ALA A 71 1.43 -9.58 3.02
CA ALA A 71 0.02 -9.73 2.64
C ALA A 71 -0.85 -10.27 3.79
N ASP A 72 -0.28 -11.10 4.66
CA ASP A 72 -0.99 -11.64 5.83
C ASP A 72 -1.25 -10.58 6.91
N GLU A 73 -0.41 -9.55 6.99
CA GLU A 73 -0.55 -8.47 7.97
C GLU A 73 -1.71 -7.51 7.64
N ILE A 74 -2.13 -7.48 6.37
CA ILE A 74 -3.25 -6.64 5.92
C ILE A 74 -4.57 -7.40 5.78
N ALA A 75 -4.60 -8.71 6.07
CA ALA A 75 -5.79 -9.54 5.94
C ALA A 75 -6.98 -9.00 6.75
N ASN A 76 -6.72 -8.24 7.81
CA ASN A 76 -7.71 -7.51 8.60
C ASN A 76 -7.35 -6.02 8.66
N ALA A 77 -8.19 -5.17 8.06
CA ALA A 77 -7.98 -3.72 8.01
C ALA A 77 -8.03 -3.04 9.40
N ASP A 78 -8.79 -3.57 10.37
CA ASP A 78 -8.83 -3.06 11.74
C ASP A 78 -7.54 -3.38 12.48
N ALA A 79 -7.01 -4.58 12.30
CA ALA A 79 -5.72 -4.97 12.88
C ALA A 79 -4.57 -4.11 12.31
N PHE A 80 -4.58 -3.86 11.00
CA PHE A 80 -3.63 -2.95 10.35
C PHE A 80 -3.72 -1.52 10.94
N ARG A 81 -4.95 -1.00 11.09
CA ARG A 81 -5.21 0.32 11.69
C ARG A 81 -4.74 0.41 13.14
N ASN A 82 -5.03 -0.60 13.95
CA ASN A 82 -4.65 -0.61 15.36
C ASN A 82 -3.13 -0.63 15.51
N ARG A 83 -2.43 -1.44 14.71
CA ARG A 83 -0.97 -1.49 14.68
C ARG A 83 -0.35 -0.16 14.30
N ALA A 84 -0.92 0.53 13.30
CA ALA A 84 -0.46 1.85 12.90
C ALA A 84 -0.50 2.85 14.06
N CYS A 85 -1.52 2.80 14.91
CA CYS A 85 -1.57 3.66 16.09
C CYS A 85 -0.61 3.20 17.20
N SER A 86 -0.67 1.93 17.57
CA SER A 86 -0.02 1.46 18.81
C SER A 86 1.47 1.18 18.65
N GLU A 87 1.90 0.75 17.47
CA GLU A 87 3.25 0.22 17.23
C GLU A 87 4.00 0.92 16.12
N ARG A 88 3.28 1.40 15.09
CA ARG A 88 3.85 2.00 13.87
C ARG A 88 3.28 3.38 13.54
N PRO A 89 3.31 4.32 14.50
CA PRO A 89 2.79 5.67 14.32
C PRO A 89 3.38 6.40 13.11
N GLU A 90 4.63 6.13 12.74
CA GLU A 90 5.25 6.75 11.56
C GLU A 90 4.50 6.47 10.24
N TRP A 91 3.63 5.46 10.17
CA TRP A 91 2.91 5.08 8.95
C TRP A 91 1.97 6.15 8.42
N TYR A 92 1.40 7.03 9.25
CA TYR A 92 0.52 8.10 8.75
C TYR A 92 1.24 9.08 7.83
N GLY A 93 2.55 9.24 8.03
CA GLY A 93 3.39 10.11 7.19
C GLY A 93 3.72 9.52 5.82
N ALA A 94 3.45 8.23 5.61
CA ALA A 94 3.91 7.49 4.44
C ALA A 94 3.26 7.93 3.14
N THR A 95 4.11 8.08 2.11
CA THR A 95 3.73 8.38 0.73
C THR A 95 3.67 7.11 -0.12
N ARG A 96 4.35 6.04 0.33
CA ARG A 96 4.36 4.73 -0.33
C ARG A 96 3.83 3.61 0.57
N LEU A 97 3.01 2.73 0.00
CA LEU A 97 2.62 1.45 0.60
C LEU A 97 3.13 0.31 -0.28
N ARG A 98 3.96 -0.56 0.29
CA ARG A 98 4.44 -1.78 -0.35
C ARG A 98 3.90 -3.00 0.39
N ILE A 99 3.19 -3.86 -0.34
CA ILE A 99 2.71 -5.15 0.17
C ILE A 99 3.60 -6.24 -0.44
N THR A 100 4.28 -7.00 0.40
CA THR A 100 5.27 -8.00 -0.02
C THR A 100 4.92 -9.38 0.49
N GLY A 101 5.19 -10.43 -0.28
CA GLY A 101 5.08 -11.81 0.21
C GLY A 101 3.65 -12.23 0.56
N GLY A 102 3.40 -13.53 0.46
CA GLY A 102 2.04 -14.07 0.57
C GLY A 102 1.15 -13.64 -0.60
N ARG A 103 -0.16 -13.88 -0.46
CA ARG A 103 -1.17 -13.57 -1.48
C ARG A 103 -2.37 -12.93 -0.84
N VAL A 104 -2.75 -11.76 -1.32
CA VAL A 104 -3.99 -11.09 -0.89
C VAL A 104 -5.18 -11.88 -1.44
N ALA A 105 -5.82 -12.66 -0.56
CA ALA A 105 -6.91 -13.56 -0.94
C ALA A 105 -8.22 -12.81 -1.25
N SER A 106 -8.51 -11.75 -0.48
CA SER A 106 -9.78 -11.01 -0.59
C SER A 106 -9.64 -9.78 -1.51
N PRO A 107 -10.50 -9.63 -2.53
CA PRO A 107 -10.51 -8.45 -3.40
C PRO A 107 -10.76 -7.12 -2.68
N LEU A 108 -11.41 -7.15 -1.52
CA LEU A 108 -11.85 -5.95 -0.81
C LEU A 108 -10.81 -5.43 0.19
N VAL A 109 -9.79 -6.22 0.51
CA VAL A 109 -8.79 -5.84 1.53
C VAL A 109 -8.00 -4.61 1.10
N ILE A 110 -7.45 -4.56 -0.11
CA ILE A 110 -6.66 -3.40 -0.54
C ILE A 110 -7.52 -2.12 -0.59
N PRO A 111 -8.73 -2.11 -1.19
CA PRO A 111 -9.63 -0.95 -1.08
C PRO A 111 -9.93 -0.54 0.37
N ALA A 112 -10.13 -1.50 1.29
CA ALA A 112 -10.38 -1.21 2.70
C ALA A 112 -9.15 -0.58 3.39
N ILE A 113 -7.94 -1.08 3.10
CA ILE A 113 -6.70 -0.48 3.57
C ILE A 113 -6.56 0.93 3.02
N LEU A 114 -6.78 1.15 1.72
CA LEU A 114 -6.71 2.48 1.11
C LEU A 114 -7.76 3.45 1.65
N ALA A 115 -8.91 2.97 2.15
CA ALA A 115 -9.89 3.84 2.81
C ALA A 115 -9.46 4.28 4.22
N SER A 116 -8.45 3.62 4.81
CA SER A 116 -7.93 3.91 6.13
C SER A 116 -7.24 5.29 6.18
N PRO A 117 -7.43 6.08 7.25
CA PRO A 117 -6.71 7.34 7.40
C PRO A 117 -5.18 7.16 7.55
N VAL A 118 -4.69 5.95 7.91
CA VAL A 118 -3.26 5.65 8.01
C VAL A 118 -2.54 5.88 6.68
N VAL A 119 -3.20 5.55 5.57
CA VAL A 119 -2.61 5.60 4.23
C VAL A 119 -3.21 6.74 3.40
N GLU A 120 -3.75 7.76 4.06
CA GLU A 120 -4.36 8.92 3.40
C GLU A 120 -3.37 9.67 2.51
N ARG A 121 -2.09 9.70 2.92
CA ARG A 121 -1.00 10.35 2.18
C ARG A 121 -0.36 9.45 1.13
N VAL A 122 -0.71 8.17 1.10
CA VAL A 122 -0.13 7.23 0.14
C VAL A 122 -0.60 7.56 -1.27
N SER A 123 0.36 7.93 -2.10
CA SER A 123 0.19 8.15 -3.55
C SER A 123 0.91 7.08 -4.38
N GLU A 124 1.78 6.29 -3.77
CA GLU A 124 2.52 5.22 -4.45
C GLU A 124 2.15 3.86 -3.87
N LEU A 125 1.59 2.99 -4.69
CA LEU A 125 1.16 1.66 -4.30
C LEU A 125 1.98 0.60 -5.04
N ASP A 126 2.69 -0.22 -4.27
CA ASP A 126 3.53 -1.30 -4.76
C ASP A 126 2.94 -2.64 -4.34
N LEU A 127 2.44 -3.37 -5.34
CA LEU A 127 1.86 -4.71 -5.22
C LEU A 127 2.66 -5.70 -6.07
N SER A 128 3.93 -5.39 -6.38
CA SER A 128 4.79 -6.23 -7.20
C SER A 128 4.93 -7.62 -6.59
N GLY A 129 4.78 -8.64 -7.43
CA GLY A 129 5.12 -10.00 -7.04
C GLY A 129 6.62 -10.18 -6.84
N THR A 130 6.98 -11.20 -6.07
CA THR A 130 8.39 -11.51 -5.80
C THR A 130 8.85 -12.67 -6.68
N GLU A 131 10.00 -12.53 -7.32
CA GLU A 131 10.69 -13.62 -8.01
C GLU A 131 11.60 -14.33 -7.01
N VAL A 132 11.45 -15.66 -6.89
CA VAL A 132 12.25 -16.49 -6.00
C VAL A 132 13.02 -17.49 -6.83
N ALA A 133 14.35 -17.49 -6.69
CA ALA A 133 15.21 -18.49 -7.30
C ALA A 133 14.87 -19.88 -6.74
N LEU A 134 14.56 -20.82 -7.63
CA LEU A 134 14.47 -22.23 -7.28
C LEU A 134 15.89 -22.76 -7.12
N VAL A 135 16.26 -23.11 -5.89
CA VAL A 135 17.47 -23.88 -5.64
C VAL A 135 17.16 -25.32 -6.07
N PRO A 136 17.91 -25.90 -7.04
CA PRO A 136 17.75 -27.31 -7.38
C PRO A 136 17.97 -28.14 -6.11
N ILE A 137 17.01 -29.03 -5.80
CA ILE A 137 16.95 -29.86 -4.59
C ILE A 137 18.18 -30.78 -4.46
N ASP A 138 18.90 -30.95 -5.56
CA ASP A 138 19.97 -31.89 -5.84
C ASP A 138 21.34 -31.19 -6.02
N SER A 139 21.53 -30.02 -5.38
CA SER A 139 22.78 -29.25 -5.38
C SER A 139 23.88 -29.80 -4.44
N GLU A 140 24.02 -31.12 -4.33
CA GLU A 140 25.32 -31.73 -4.06
C GLU A 140 25.75 -32.44 -5.35
N SER A 141 26.86 -32.02 -5.94
CA SER A 141 27.49 -32.58 -7.16
C SER A 141 27.14 -31.87 -8.48
N SER A 142 27.94 -30.87 -8.83
CA SER A 142 28.87 -30.97 -9.96
C SER A 142 29.45 -29.58 -10.31
N GLU A 143 30.75 -29.44 -10.07
CA GLU A 143 31.57 -28.40 -10.66
C GLU A 143 31.72 -28.73 -12.16
N ILE A 144 30.71 -28.40 -12.96
CA ILE A 144 30.88 -28.41 -14.42
C ILE A 144 31.30 -26.98 -14.80
N GLU A 145 32.61 -26.76 -14.87
CA GLU A 145 33.19 -25.54 -15.46
C GLU A 145 32.62 -25.36 -16.88
N GLY A 146 31.88 -24.27 -17.09
CA GLY A 146 31.43 -23.83 -18.42
C GLY A 146 29.95 -23.99 -18.75
N VAL A 147 29.11 -24.55 -17.86
CA VAL A 147 27.65 -24.56 -18.06
C VAL A 147 27.01 -23.41 -17.31
N LEU A 148 26.33 -22.50 -18.02
CA LEU A 148 25.45 -21.51 -17.40
C LEU A 148 24.39 -22.27 -16.59
N LYS A 149 24.45 -22.19 -15.26
CA LYS A 149 23.39 -22.69 -14.39
C LYS A 149 22.12 -21.91 -14.71
N PHE A 150 21.17 -22.56 -15.38
CA PHE A 150 19.80 -22.05 -15.45
C PHE A 150 19.22 -22.16 -14.05
N VAL A 151 19.05 -21.01 -13.41
CA VAL A 151 18.27 -20.92 -12.18
C VAL A 151 16.83 -20.73 -12.63
N ASP A 152 15.99 -21.73 -12.40
CA ASP A 152 14.55 -21.54 -12.59
C ASP A 152 14.06 -20.54 -11.55
N TYR A 153 13.18 -19.62 -11.95
CA TYR A 153 12.57 -18.66 -11.04
C TYR A 153 11.08 -18.94 -10.93
N GLU A 154 10.58 -18.98 -9.70
CA GLU A 154 9.15 -18.99 -9.42
C GLU A 154 8.69 -17.56 -9.12
N VAL A 155 7.75 -17.06 -9.90
CA VAL A 155 7.04 -15.81 -9.60
C VAL A 155 5.99 -16.10 -8.54
N LYS A 156 6.02 -15.36 -7.43
CA LYS A 156 5.02 -15.40 -6.36
C LYS A 156 4.15 -14.14 -6.41
N PRO A 157 2.93 -14.23 -6.98
CA PRO A 157 2.00 -13.11 -7.06
C PRO A 157 1.54 -12.66 -5.68
N VAL A 158 1.49 -11.34 -5.47
CA VAL A 158 0.90 -10.72 -4.29
C VAL A 158 -0.61 -10.52 -4.49
N VAL A 159 -1.05 -10.16 -5.69
CA VAL A 159 -2.46 -9.88 -6.01
C VAL A 159 -2.99 -10.75 -7.15
N THR A 160 -4.31 -10.76 -7.27
CA THR A 160 -5.04 -11.53 -8.30
C THR A 160 -5.86 -10.60 -9.20
N VAL A 161 -6.32 -11.12 -10.34
CA VAL A 161 -7.20 -10.36 -11.25
C VAL A 161 -8.44 -9.79 -10.53
N PRO A 162 -9.18 -10.56 -9.69
CA PRO A 162 -10.27 -10.00 -8.87
C PRO A 162 -9.86 -8.82 -7.97
N VAL A 163 -8.68 -8.87 -7.35
CA VAL A 163 -8.16 -7.78 -6.52
C VAL A 163 -7.93 -6.52 -7.37
N VAL A 164 -7.34 -6.67 -8.57
CA VAL A 164 -7.11 -5.54 -9.49
C VAL A 164 -8.42 -4.94 -9.99
N ILE A 165 -9.43 -5.77 -10.26
CA ILE A 165 -10.78 -5.30 -10.63
C ILE A 165 -11.41 -4.48 -9.50
N ALA A 166 -11.35 -4.97 -8.26
CA ALA A 166 -11.87 -4.25 -7.10
C ALA A 166 -11.10 -2.93 -6.88
N LEU A 167 -9.78 -2.95 -7.02
CA LEU A 167 -8.93 -1.77 -6.93
C LEU A 167 -9.30 -0.72 -7.98
N SER A 168 -9.53 -1.14 -9.24
CA SER A 168 -9.86 -0.22 -10.34
C SER A 168 -11.23 0.46 -10.19
N GLN A 169 -12.12 -0.11 -9.39
CA GLN A 169 -13.45 0.43 -9.06
C GLN A 169 -13.45 1.30 -7.80
N SER A 170 -12.37 1.28 -7.01
CA SER A 170 -12.30 2.04 -5.77
C SER A 170 -12.07 3.53 -6.05
N LYS A 171 -12.81 4.40 -5.36
CA LYS A 171 -12.53 5.85 -5.42
C LYS A 171 -11.23 6.24 -4.73
N GLU A 172 -10.72 5.38 -3.84
CA GLU A 172 -9.53 5.66 -3.02
C GLU A 172 -8.26 5.71 -3.87
N VAL A 173 -8.24 5.08 -5.05
CA VAL A 173 -7.08 5.15 -5.96
C VAL A 173 -6.96 6.49 -6.70
N ARG A 174 -7.89 7.44 -6.48
CA ARG A 174 -7.86 8.77 -7.10
C ARG A 174 -6.61 9.58 -6.76
N ARG A 175 -5.98 9.28 -5.63
CA ARG A 175 -4.74 9.95 -5.19
C ARG A 175 -3.47 9.24 -5.65
N LEU A 176 -3.56 8.06 -6.27
CA LEU A 176 -2.37 7.33 -6.71
C LEU A 176 -1.73 8.01 -7.92
N THR A 177 -0.42 8.23 -7.81
CA THR A 177 0.48 8.70 -8.87
C THR A 177 1.34 7.57 -9.41
N SER A 178 1.63 6.55 -8.60
CA SER A 178 2.37 5.35 -9.01
C SER A 178 1.65 4.08 -8.58
N LEU A 179 1.54 3.11 -9.49
CA LEU A 179 1.01 1.79 -9.24
C LEU A 179 1.92 0.72 -9.85
N ASP A 180 2.47 -0.16 -9.02
CA ASP A 180 3.25 -1.32 -9.46
C ASP A 180 2.44 -2.61 -9.27
N LEU A 181 2.23 -3.32 -10.37
CA LEU A 181 1.50 -4.58 -10.47
C LEU A 181 2.34 -5.65 -11.19
N THR A 182 3.63 -5.43 -11.36
CA THR A 182 4.54 -6.39 -12.01
C THR A 182 4.55 -7.73 -11.30
N ASN A 183 4.88 -8.80 -12.02
CA ASN A 183 5.09 -10.14 -11.45
C ASN A 183 3.87 -10.73 -10.73
N ASN A 184 2.65 -10.43 -11.17
CA ASN A 184 1.43 -10.95 -10.56
C ASN A 184 0.68 -11.98 -11.40
N ASN A 185 1.24 -12.39 -12.55
CA ASN A 185 0.57 -13.26 -13.51
C ASN A 185 -0.83 -12.74 -13.89
N LEU A 186 -0.95 -11.41 -14.05
CA LEU A 186 -2.20 -10.75 -14.43
C LEU A 186 -2.43 -10.88 -15.93
N ASP A 187 -3.69 -10.91 -16.34
CA ASP A 187 -4.08 -11.13 -17.72
C ASP A 187 -4.76 -9.89 -18.36
N ASN A 188 -5.36 -10.10 -19.54
CA ASN A 188 -6.09 -9.07 -20.25
C ASN A 188 -7.30 -8.52 -19.48
N ASP A 189 -7.89 -9.27 -18.56
CA ASP A 189 -9.05 -8.81 -17.81
C ASP A 189 -8.64 -7.79 -16.75
N ALA A 190 -7.51 -8.02 -16.07
CA ALA A 190 -6.89 -7.01 -15.21
C ALA A 190 -6.53 -5.73 -15.99
N ALA A 191 -5.91 -5.88 -17.16
CA ALA A 191 -5.56 -4.74 -18.02
C ALA A 191 -6.79 -3.93 -18.45
N ARG A 192 -7.87 -4.61 -18.87
CA ARG A 192 -9.14 -3.96 -19.23
C ARG A 192 -9.78 -3.25 -18.05
N ALA A 193 -9.71 -3.82 -16.85
CA ALA A 193 -10.26 -3.22 -15.65
C ALA A 193 -9.56 -1.91 -15.31
N LEU A 194 -8.22 -1.89 -15.36
CA LEU A 194 -7.42 -0.67 -15.17
C LEU A 194 -7.75 0.39 -16.23
N ALA A 195 -7.77 0.01 -17.52
CA ALA A 195 -8.08 0.93 -18.62
C ALA A 195 -9.48 1.58 -18.49
N LYS A 196 -10.45 0.85 -17.91
CA LYS A 196 -11.82 1.34 -17.68
C LYS A 196 -12.00 2.12 -16.39
N SER A 197 -10.99 2.20 -15.52
CA SER A 197 -11.11 2.91 -14.25
C SER A 197 -11.39 4.39 -14.46
N SER A 198 -12.45 4.89 -13.82
CA SER A 198 -12.76 6.33 -13.72
C SER A 198 -12.02 7.02 -12.57
N HIS A 199 -11.25 6.27 -11.78
CA HIS A 199 -10.63 6.76 -10.55
C HIS A 199 -9.12 6.96 -10.66
N LEU A 200 -8.39 6.19 -11.49
CA LEU A 200 -6.94 6.33 -11.71
C LEU A 200 -6.55 7.57 -12.57
N ILE A 201 -7.07 8.74 -12.21
CA ILE A 201 -6.97 9.98 -13.01
C ILE A 201 -5.67 10.76 -12.79
N ARG A 202 -4.92 10.44 -11.73
CA ARG A 202 -3.65 11.10 -11.35
C ARG A 202 -2.43 10.21 -11.60
N LEU A 203 -2.62 9.07 -12.25
CA LEU A 203 -1.57 8.09 -12.42
C LEU A 203 -0.52 8.62 -13.41
N GLU A 204 0.71 8.73 -12.95
CA GLU A 204 1.88 9.17 -13.71
C GLU A 204 2.83 8.01 -14.02
N ARG A 205 2.72 6.91 -13.27
CA ARG A 205 3.47 5.68 -13.48
C ARG A 205 2.60 4.44 -13.23
N LEU A 206 2.55 3.55 -14.20
CA LEU A 206 1.91 2.24 -14.12
C LEU A 206 2.92 1.18 -14.55
N LEU A 207 3.47 0.43 -13.60
CA LEU A 207 4.33 -0.72 -13.90
C LEU A 207 3.44 -1.96 -13.97
N PHE A 208 3.23 -2.49 -15.18
CA PHE A 208 2.28 -3.58 -15.43
C PHE A 208 2.81 -4.65 -16.39
N TRP A 209 3.77 -4.34 -17.27
CA TRP A 209 4.20 -5.31 -18.29
C TRP A 209 4.94 -6.52 -17.72
N GLN A 210 5.95 -6.28 -16.89
CA GLN A 210 6.85 -7.33 -16.41
C GLN A 210 6.10 -8.40 -15.61
N GLY A 211 6.32 -9.68 -15.95
CA GLY A 211 5.75 -10.83 -15.25
C GLY A 211 4.23 -10.96 -15.31
N ASN A 212 3.58 -10.29 -16.26
CA ASN A 212 2.15 -10.39 -16.54
C ASN A 212 1.90 -10.84 -17.98
N THR A 213 0.74 -11.47 -18.22
CA THR A 213 0.38 -12.10 -19.50
C THR A 213 -0.63 -11.25 -20.26
N VAL A 214 -0.14 -10.19 -20.91
CA VAL A 214 -0.98 -9.22 -21.63
C VAL A 214 -0.78 -9.35 -23.14
N ARG A 215 -1.87 -9.37 -23.90
CA ARG A 215 -1.81 -9.42 -25.38
C ARG A 215 -1.77 -8.01 -25.97
N GLY A 216 -1.06 -7.86 -27.09
CA GLY A 216 -0.77 -6.55 -27.70
C GLY A 216 -1.98 -5.62 -27.94
N ARG A 217 -3.14 -6.14 -28.39
CA ARG A 217 -4.34 -5.29 -28.58
C ARG A 217 -4.88 -4.70 -27.28
N VAL A 218 -4.72 -5.39 -26.16
CA VAL A 218 -5.21 -4.91 -24.85
C VAL A 218 -4.21 -3.95 -24.23
N TRP A 219 -2.91 -4.16 -24.46
CA TRP A 219 -1.87 -3.20 -24.10
C TRP A 219 -2.13 -1.83 -24.70
N SER A 220 -2.56 -1.77 -25.97
CA SER A 220 -2.92 -0.49 -26.62
C SER A 220 -4.01 0.28 -25.87
N LEU A 221 -4.94 -0.39 -25.17
CA LEU A 221 -5.97 0.29 -24.36
C LEU A 221 -5.38 0.98 -23.13
N LEU A 222 -4.40 0.36 -22.48
CA LEU A 222 -3.70 0.99 -21.35
C LEU A 222 -2.90 2.21 -21.83
N VAL A 223 -2.18 2.05 -22.94
CA VAL A 223 -1.38 3.14 -23.55
C VAL A 223 -2.28 4.29 -24.03
N GLU A 224 -3.44 4.00 -24.63
CA GLU A 224 -4.42 5.01 -25.03
C GLU A 224 -5.02 5.75 -23.82
N ARG A 225 -5.29 5.01 -22.74
CA ARG A 225 -5.89 5.58 -21.52
C ARG A 225 -4.92 6.47 -20.74
N PHE A 226 -3.71 5.99 -20.49
CA PHE A 226 -2.77 6.62 -19.56
C PHE A 226 -1.61 7.35 -20.27
N GLY A 227 -1.37 7.05 -21.54
CA GLY A 227 -0.23 7.56 -22.30
C GLY A 227 0.97 6.60 -22.26
N LYS A 228 1.76 6.61 -23.33
CA LYS A 228 2.93 5.75 -23.51
C LYS A 228 4.04 5.96 -22.47
N ASP A 229 4.13 7.15 -21.89
CA ASP A 229 5.18 7.51 -20.94
C ASP A 229 4.80 7.09 -19.50
N VAL A 230 3.50 6.84 -19.26
CA VAL A 230 2.96 6.40 -17.97
C VAL A 230 3.01 4.89 -17.83
N VAL A 231 2.68 4.14 -18.88
CA VAL A 231 2.57 2.67 -18.84
C VAL A 231 3.90 2.01 -19.19
N GLN A 232 4.41 1.17 -18.28
CA GLN A 232 5.70 0.47 -18.40
C GLN A 232 5.56 -1.03 -18.07
#